data_AF-A0A6P1A9Y5-F1
#
_entry.id   AF-A0A6P1A9Y5-F1
#
_cell.length_a   1.000
_cell.length_b   1.000
_cell.length_c   1.000
_cell.angle_alpha   90.00
_cell.angle_beta   90.00
_cell.angle_gamma   90.00
#
_symmetry.space_group_name_H-M   'P 1'
#
loop_
_entity.id
_entity.type
_entity.pdbx_description
1 polymer ?
#
loop_
_entity_poly.entity_id
_entity_poly.type
_entity_poly.pdbx_seq_one_letter_code
_entity_poly.pdbx_strand_id
1 'polypeptide(L)'
;IATLSLAEIRSSGYVVDSLEAALWCFLNSTSYSEAVLKAVNLGEDTDTTAAITGGLAGIYYGRENIPSDWSQQIARQDEIIDLASRLQTALTVS
;
A
#
# COMPACT_ATOMS: atom_id res chain seq x y z
N ILE A 1 -14.47 10.41 -3.07
CA ILE A 1 -13.67 10.09 -1.86
C ILE A 1 -12.49 11.05 -1.65
N ALA A 2 -11.73 11.45 -2.69
CA ALA A 2 -10.52 12.27 -2.51
C ALA A 2 -10.73 13.64 -1.84
N THR A 3 -11.96 14.17 -1.87
CA THR A 3 -12.33 15.47 -1.28
C THR A 3 -12.80 15.38 0.17
N LEU A 4 -12.87 14.18 0.77
CA LEU A 4 -13.31 13.98 2.16
C LEU A 4 -12.20 14.39 3.14
N SER A 5 -12.60 14.86 4.32
CA SER A 5 -11.68 15.13 5.43
C SER A 5 -11.31 13.85 6.17
N LEU A 6 -10.16 13.86 6.87
CA LEU A 6 -9.65 12.70 7.60
C LEU A 6 -10.68 12.12 8.60
N ALA A 7 -11.48 12.99 9.22
CA ALA A 7 -12.47 12.60 10.22
C ALA A 7 -13.68 11.85 9.63
N GLU A 8 -13.84 11.84 8.31
CA GLU A 8 -14.94 11.18 7.60
C GLU A 8 -14.54 9.80 7.07
N ILE A 9 -13.26 9.43 7.19
CA ILE A 9 -12.75 8.13 6.76
C ILE A 9 -12.89 7.12 7.89
N ARG A 10 -13.49 5.98 7.58
CA ARG A 10 -13.61 4.83 8.48
C ARG A 10 -12.60 3.77 8.06
N SER A 11 -11.88 3.20 9.02
CA SER A 11 -10.92 2.11 8.82
C SER A 11 -11.28 0.89 9.68
N SER A 12 -12.57 0.54 9.67
CA SER A 12 -13.07 -0.65 10.36
C SER A 12 -12.65 -1.94 9.62
N GLY A 13 -12.78 -3.10 10.27
CA GLY A 13 -12.50 -4.40 9.63
C GLY A 13 -13.51 -4.83 8.55
N TYR A 14 -14.38 -3.93 8.09
CA TYR A 14 -15.25 -4.15 6.95
C TYR A 14 -14.51 -3.80 5.64
N VAL A 15 -14.50 -4.72 4.69
CA VAL A 15 -13.69 -4.63 3.45
C VAL A 15 -13.87 -3.33 2.66
N VAL A 16 -15.06 -2.74 2.69
CA VAL A 16 -15.33 -1.48 1.98
C VAL A 16 -14.66 -0.30 2.69
N ASP A 17 -14.68 -0.28 4.01
CA ASP A 17 -14.06 0.78 4.81
C ASP A 17 -12.53 0.76 4.62
N SER A 18 -11.89 -0.42 4.73
CA SER A 18 -10.44 -0.54 4.49
C SER A 18 -10.04 -0.13 3.07
N LEU A 19 -10.88 -0.42 2.06
CA LEU A 19 -10.63 -0.03 0.67
C LEU A 19 -10.80 1.49 0.46
N GLU A 20 -11.87 2.09 0.99
CA GLU A 20 -12.10 3.53 0.91
C GLU A 20 -10.99 4.31 1.62
N ALA A 21 -10.60 3.87 2.81
CA ALA A 21 -9.48 4.41 3.56
C ALA A 21 -8.17 4.31 2.78
N ALA A 22 -7.88 3.14 2.20
CA ALA A 22 -6.65 2.92 1.47
C ALA A 22 -6.54 3.79 0.21
N LEU A 23 -7.64 3.91 -0.54
CA LEU A 23 -7.73 4.78 -1.71
C LEU A 23 -7.64 6.26 -1.32
N TRP A 24 -8.27 6.66 -0.21
CA TRP A 24 -8.17 8.04 0.28
C TRP A 24 -6.73 8.39 0.65
N CYS A 25 -6.03 7.50 1.36
CA CYS A 25 -4.61 7.70 1.73
C CYS A 25 -3.73 7.83 0.49
N PHE A 26 -3.95 6.97 -0.51
CA PHE A 26 -3.23 7.01 -1.78
C PHE A 26 -3.50 8.30 -2.57
N LEU A 27 -4.77 8.65 -2.80
CA LEU A 27 -5.15 9.82 -3.61
C LEU A 27 -4.78 11.15 -2.97
N ASN A 28 -4.61 11.19 -1.65
CA ASN A 28 -4.17 12.37 -0.90
C ASN A 28 -2.67 12.37 -0.62
N SER A 29 -1.87 11.56 -1.30
CA SER A 29 -0.42 11.50 -1.10
C SER A 29 0.34 11.78 -2.38
N THR A 30 1.60 12.18 -2.24
CA THR A 30 2.48 12.53 -3.36
C THR A 30 3.72 11.65 -3.47
N SER A 31 3.91 10.73 -2.51
CA SER A 31 5.01 9.76 -2.50
C SER A 31 4.58 8.46 -1.82
N TYR A 32 5.30 7.37 -2.10
CA TYR A 32 5.07 6.07 -1.47
C TYR A 32 5.09 6.17 0.06
N SER A 33 6.13 6.81 0.61
CA SER A 33 6.31 6.97 2.04
C SER A 33 5.17 7.75 2.69
N GLU A 34 4.73 8.83 2.03
CA GLU A 34 3.60 9.61 2.52
C GLU A 34 2.31 8.79 2.52
N ALA A 35 2.04 8.04 1.44
CA ALA A 35 0.83 7.21 1.32
C ALA A 35 0.76 6.16 2.44
N VAL A 36 1.84 5.40 2.62
CA VAL A 36 1.90 4.31 3.60
C VAL A 36 1.86 4.86 5.02
N LEU A 37 2.61 5.92 5.33
CA LEU A 37 2.55 6.54 6.66
C LEU A 37 1.16 7.11 6.96
N LYS A 38 0.47 7.66 5.97
CA LYS A 38 -0.90 8.16 6.12
C LYS A 38 -1.87 7.03 6.47
N ALA A 39 -1.76 5.90 5.78
CA ALA A 39 -2.57 4.71 6.07
C ALA A 39 -2.28 4.12 7.46
N VAL A 40 -1.01 4.03 7.87
CA VAL A 40 -0.63 3.52 9.21
C VAL A 40 -1.13 4.45 10.31
N ASN A 41 -1.04 5.77 10.13
CA ASN A 41 -1.47 6.75 11.12
C ASN A 41 -3.00 6.94 11.18
N LEU A 42 -3.76 6.34 10.26
CA LEU A 42 -5.23 6.41 10.24
C LEU A 42 -5.86 5.65 11.43
N GLY A 43 -5.20 4.61 11.94
CA GLY A 43 -5.68 3.83 13.08
C GLY A 43 -6.67 2.72 12.72
N GLU A 44 -7.15 2.02 13.76
CA GLU A 44 -8.03 0.84 13.68
C GLU A 44 -7.41 -0.35 12.91
N ASP A 45 -7.81 -0.60 11.67
CA ASP A 45 -7.33 -1.69 10.80
C ASP A 45 -6.12 -1.24 9.95
N THR A 46 -5.04 -0.89 10.65
CA THR A 46 -3.85 -0.27 10.05
C THR A 46 -3.07 -1.21 9.15
N ASP A 47 -3.02 -2.51 9.47
CA ASP A 47 -2.30 -3.52 8.71
C ASP A 47 -2.96 -3.78 7.35
N THR A 48 -4.28 -3.97 7.32
CA THR A 48 -5.04 -4.15 6.08
C THR A 48 -4.99 -2.89 5.22
N THR A 49 -5.26 -1.72 5.81
CA THR A 49 -5.29 -0.46 5.09
C THR A 49 -3.90 -0.10 4.51
N ALA A 50 -2.84 -0.25 5.30
CA ALA A 50 -1.48 0.01 4.84
C ALA A 50 -1.01 -0.99 3.78
N ALA A 51 -1.41 -2.27 3.87
CA ALA A 51 -1.09 -3.26 2.85
C ALA A 51 -1.73 -2.92 1.49
N ILE A 52 -3.02 -2.52 1.48
CA ILE A 52 -3.72 -2.11 0.26
C ILE A 52 -3.11 -0.82 -0.30
N THR A 53 -2.93 0.21 0.54
CA THR A 53 -2.30 1.48 0.11
C THR A 53 -0.89 1.25 -0.42
N GLY A 54 -0.08 0.44 0.26
CA GLY A 54 1.29 0.12 -0.14
C GLY A 54 1.36 -0.62 -1.48
N GLY A 55 0.42 -1.52 -1.76
CA GLY A 55 0.30 -2.17 -3.06
C GLY A 55 0.00 -1.17 -4.19
N LEU A 56 -1.00 -0.32 -4.00
CA LEU A 56 -1.39 0.72 -4.98
C LEU A 56 -0.26 1.72 -5.21
N ALA A 57 0.33 2.23 -4.13
CA ALA A 57 1.43 3.16 -4.16
C ALA A 57 2.68 2.54 -4.79
N GLY A 58 2.96 1.26 -4.54
CA GLY A 58 4.10 0.54 -5.12
C GLY A 58 3.98 0.37 -6.64
N ILE A 59 2.78 0.16 -7.16
CA ILE A 59 2.51 0.11 -8.60
C ILE A 59 2.67 1.50 -9.23
N TYR A 60 2.13 2.54 -8.58
CA TYR A 60 2.10 3.89 -9.15
C TYR A 60 3.44 4.63 -9.06
N TYR A 61 4.09 4.61 -7.89
CA TYR A 61 5.36 5.30 -7.67
C TYR A 61 6.57 4.45 -8.07
N GLY A 62 6.42 3.16 -8.32
CA GLY A 62 7.53 2.28 -8.66
C GLY A 62 8.33 1.80 -7.44
N ARG A 63 9.01 0.66 -7.59
CA ARG A 63 9.75 -0.01 -6.50
C ARG A 63 10.95 0.81 -6.04
N GLU A 64 11.59 1.52 -6.96
CA GLU A 64 12.75 2.38 -6.71
C GLU A 64 12.45 3.57 -5.80
N ASN A 65 11.16 3.93 -5.66
CA ASN A 65 10.70 5.01 -4.78
C ASN A 65 10.25 4.51 -3.39
N ILE A 66 10.36 3.20 -3.12
CA ILE A 66 10.16 2.64 -1.78
C ILE A 66 11.42 2.90 -0.95
N PRO A 67 11.32 3.46 0.28
CA PRO A 67 12.47 3.64 1.15
C PRO A 67 13.26 2.34 1.34
N SER A 68 14.55 2.37 1.02
CA SER A 68 15.44 1.21 1.13
C SER A 68 15.41 0.62 2.53
N ASP A 69 15.45 1.49 3.53
CA ASP A 69 15.54 1.12 4.94
C ASP A 69 14.28 0.42 5.44
N TRP A 70 13.13 0.64 4.81
CA TRP A 70 11.90 -0.10 5.10
C TRP A 70 11.93 -1.46 4.41
N SER A 71 12.27 -1.47 3.13
CA SER A 71 12.26 -2.70 2.32
C SER A 71 13.24 -3.75 2.85
N GLN A 72 14.43 -3.32 3.31
CA GLN A 72 15.47 -4.20 3.84
C GLN A 72 15.12 -4.83 5.20
N GLN A 73 14.12 -4.28 5.90
CA GLN A 73 13.64 -4.84 7.18
C GLN A 73 12.55 -5.90 6.99
N ILE A 74 12.05 -6.09 5.76
CA ILE A 74 11.01 -7.07 5.47
C ILE A 74 11.57 -8.49 5.58
N ALA A 75 10.98 -9.29 6.46
CA ALA A 75 11.31 -10.70 6.58
C ALA A 75 11.04 -11.43 5.25
N ARG A 76 11.98 -12.27 4.82
CA ARG A 76 11.88 -13.07 3.57
C ARG A 76 11.70 -12.21 2.31
N GLN A 77 12.25 -11.00 2.30
CA GLN A 77 12.19 -10.09 1.16
C GLN A 77 12.59 -10.76 -0.17
N ASP A 78 13.69 -11.53 -0.17
CA ASP A 78 14.19 -12.22 -1.35
C ASP A 78 13.17 -13.23 -1.91
N GLU A 79 12.45 -13.94 -1.04
CA GLU A 79 11.42 -14.91 -1.45
C GLU A 79 10.18 -14.21 -2.04
N ILE A 80 9.81 -13.04 -1.50
CA ILE A 80 8.72 -12.23 -2.03
C ILE A 80 9.07 -11.72 -3.44
N ILE A 81 10.32 -11.27 -3.63
CA ILE A 81 10.81 -10.81 -4.94
C ILE A 81 10.87 -11.96 -5.95
N ASP A 82 11.33 -13.14 -5.54
CA ASP A 82 11.34 -14.34 -6.40
C ASP A 82 9.91 -14.70 -6.84
N LEU A 83 8.96 -14.72 -5.89
CA LEU A 83 7.56 -15.01 -6.18
C LEU A 83 6.96 -14.02 -7.19
N ALA A 84 7.21 -12.71 -7.00
CA ALA A 84 6.77 -11.68 -7.93
C ALA A 84 7.39 -11.85 -9.34
N SER A 85 8.67 -12.20 -9.40
CA SER A 85 9.39 -12.43 -10.67
C SER A 85 8.84 -13.65 -11.43
N ARG A 86 8.52 -14.73 -10.70
CA ARG A 86 7.88 -15.92 -11.26
C ARG A 86 6.47 -15.63 -11.78
N LEU A 87 5.70 -14.83 -11.06
CA LEU A 87 4.37 -14.38 -11.51
C LEU A 87 4.49 -13.55 -12.79
N GLN A 88 5.42 -12.59 -12.84
CA GLN A 88 5.66 -11.77 -14.04
C GLN A 88 6.05 -12.64 -15.23
N THR A 89 6.91 -13.64 -15.03
CA THR A 89 7.29 -14.59 -16.08
C THR A 89 6.07 -15.38 -16.58
N ALA A 90 5.24 -15.90 -15.68
CA ALA A 90 4.04 -16.65 -16.06
C ALA A 90 3.03 -15.81 -16.88
N LEU A 91 2.91 -14.51 -16.58
CA LEU A 91 2.00 -13.58 -17.28
C LEU A 91 2.54 -13.08 -18.63
N THR A 92 3.85 -13.14 -18.85
CA THR A 92 4.49 -12.66 -20.09
C THR A 92 4.79 -13.77 -21.09
N VAL A 93 4.75 -15.03 -20.64
CA VAL A 93 4.94 -16.23 -21.46
C VAL A 93 3.59 -16.81 -21.97
N SER A 94 2.47 -16.19 -21.60
CA SER A 94 1.11 -16.45 -22.14
C SER A 94 0.74 -15.50 -23.28
#